data_AF-A0A536RIC0-F1
#
_entry.id   AF-A0A536RIC0-F1
#
_cell.length_a   1.000
_cell.length_b   1.000
_cell.length_c   1.000
_cell.angle_alpha   90.00
_cell.angle_beta   90.00
_cell.angle_gamma   90.00
#
_symmetry.space_group_name_H-M   'P 1'
#
loop_
_entity.id
_entity.type
_entity.pdbx_description
1 polymer ?
#
loop_
_entity_poly.entity_id
_entity_poly.type
_entity_poly.pdbx_seq_one_letter_code
_entity_poly.pdbx_strand_id
1 'polypeptide(L)'
;PSGVPISPLVISLPNFTSFRGDMESAALPLVQVTGDSAGATSSIDLHYRGRLGDAPVMYVRTGAPAYWRGLVFDTYRNGVWTASNHSYRELPPYVPPRLLPPAPPDNLGTFVQTFRVLRPLPGVINAAYPVQSLYAPVAGLREDAYGAFHTPDRLRPGQTYSVVSYLPNYTPEILRADENVDDAPSGNNAYLDAGLLSQRAKHLAAGLLTTNTFDTVMAVTTYLQHNYRYTLDLPPVPSGRDPVDWFLFDVKTGYCEQFATAETLMLRSLGIPARLATGYATGDYDPILNQAVVRERDAHAWVEVWFPGHGWVAVDPTPGVSPLAATRFPSHWAAGGIARLLPHLTIGAPAAALGSLGALAALPAAIAVAVVVVLLYAWLRRRRWSRRLRPQPGESELLRLYERLQRRMARRRAPPETPLEYQHAMVSEVLVDVTQAVNEGVYAGRWPDTKQVRDLAERIS
;
A
#
# COMPACT_ATOMS: atom_id res chain seq x y z
N PRO A 1 -1.66 -50.34 26.96
CA PRO A 1 -2.63 -49.24 26.76
C PRO A 1 -2.26 -48.03 27.63
N SER A 2 -1.86 -46.86 27.18
CA SER A 2 -1.81 -46.17 25.88
C SER A 2 -0.86 -44.98 26.16
N GLY A 3 0.32 -44.87 25.55
CA GLY A 3 0.47 -44.44 24.17
C GLY A 3 0.51 -42.92 24.10
N VAL A 4 1.56 -42.29 24.64
CA VAL A 4 1.85 -40.87 24.42
C VAL A 4 2.28 -40.71 22.95
N PRO A 5 1.65 -39.85 22.14
CA PRO A 5 2.16 -39.58 20.81
C PRO A 5 3.41 -38.71 20.94
N ILE A 6 4.56 -39.30 20.63
CA ILE A 6 5.81 -38.59 20.37
C ILE A 6 5.60 -37.85 19.06
N SER A 7 5.41 -36.53 19.11
CA SER A 7 5.43 -35.70 17.90
C SER A 7 6.79 -35.86 17.20
N PRO A 8 6.83 -35.98 15.86
CA PRO A 8 8.07 -36.28 15.16
C PRO A 8 9.05 -35.11 15.27
N LEU A 9 10.19 -35.39 15.90
CA LEU A 9 11.39 -34.57 15.85
C LEU A 9 11.97 -34.67 14.43
N VAL A 10 11.72 -33.65 13.59
CA VAL A 10 12.36 -33.54 12.27
C VAL A 10 13.69 -32.81 12.46
N ILE A 11 14.77 -33.59 12.60
CA ILE A 11 16.13 -33.09 12.43
C ILE A 11 16.54 -33.43 11.00
N SER A 12 16.83 -32.42 10.18
CA SER A 12 17.49 -32.59 8.89
C SER A 12 18.83 -31.87 8.93
N LEU A 13 19.91 -32.64 8.83
CA LEU A 13 21.30 -32.21 8.71
C LEU A 13 21.95 -32.98 7.55
N PRO A 14 23.02 -32.45 6.95
CA PRO A 14 23.01 -31.94 5.58
C PRO A 14 23.44 -33.00 4.56
N ASN A 15 22.93 -32.90 3.33
CA ASN A 15 23.75 -33.17 2.16
C ASN A 15 23.24 -32.44 0.93
N PHE A 16 24.17 -31.71 0.30
CA PHE A 16 23.96 -30.94 -0.91
C PHE A 16 23.56 -31.86 -2.06
N THR A 17 22.40 -31.58 -2.66
CA THR A 17 22.06 -31.58 -4.11
C THR A 17 20.57 -31.88 -4.27
N SER A 18 19.85 -30.94 -4.87
CA SER A 18 18.42 -31.04 -5.24
C SER A 18 17.41 -31.14 -4.10
N PHE A 19 17.22 -30.06 -3.34
CA PHE A 19 15.91 -29.84 -2.69
C PHE A 19 14.88 -29.52 -3.79
N ARG A 20 14.10 -30.52 -4.22
CA ARG A 20 12.84 -30.36 -4.98
C ARG A 20 11.65 -30.39 -4.02
N GLY A 21 11.71 -29.61 -2.94
CA GLY A 21 10.56 -29.42 -2.06
C GLY A 21 9.72 -28.29 -2.61
N ASP A 22 8.58 -28.62 -3.22
CA ASP A 22 7.48 -27.67 -3.30
C ASP A 22 7.16 -27.25 -1.86
N MET A 23 7.12 -25.93 -1.59
CA MET A 23 6.65 -25.45 -0.29
C MET A 23 5.21 -25.95 -0.10
N GLU A 24 5.01 -26.88 0.85
CA GLU A 24 3.65 -27.36 1.23
C GLU A 24 2.73 -26.23 1.70
N SER A 25 3.26 -25.02 1.95
CA SER A 25 2.49 -23.82 2.25
C SER A 25 3.08 -22.62 1.53
N ALA A 26 2.66 -22.43 0.28
CA ALA A 26 3.11 -21.35 -0.58
C ALA A 26 2.70 -19.93 -0.10
N ALA A 27 1.91 -19.84 0.97
CA ALA A 27 1.45 -18.59 1.59
C ALA A 27 2.24 -18.17 2.84
N LEU A 28 3.44 -18.74 3.04
CA LEU A 28 4.37 -18.34 4.11
C LEU A 28 5.24 -17.18 3.60
N PRO A 29 5.30 -16.04 4.31
CA PRO A 29 6.01 -14.89 3.76
C PRO A 29 7.48 -15.22 3.51
N LEU A 30 8.17 -15.85 4.46
CA LEU A 30 9.63 -16.00 4.44
C LEU A 30 10.00 -17.27 5.24
N VAL A 31 11.12 -17.93 4.92
CA VAL A 31 11.43 -19.30 5.39
C VAL A 31 11.33 -19.45 6.90
N GLN A 32 10.53 -20.44 7.32
CA GLN A 32 10.36 -20.83 8.71
C GLN A 32 11.32 -21.97 9.05
N VAL A 33 12.01 -21.88 10.18
CA VAL A 33 12.74 -23.02 10.77
C VAL A 33 11.86 -23.75 11.79
N THR A 34 10.90 -23.06 12.42
CA THR A 34 9.98 -23.59 13.45
C THR A 34 8.62 -22.92 13.37
N GLY A 35 7.52 -23.68 13.37
CA GLY A 35 6.15 -23.14 13.41
C GLY A 35 5.31 -23.78 14.52
N ASP A 36 4.37 -23.04 15.09
CA ASP A 36 3.37 -23.58 16.03
C ASP A 36 2.30 -24.41 15.30
N SER A 37 1.34 -24.96 16.04
CA SER A 37 0.24 -25.75 15.47
C SER A 37 -0.63 -24.97 14.48
N ALA A 38 -0.65 -23.63 14.59
CA ALA A 38 -1.33 -22.75 13.66
C ALA A 38 -0.47 -22.40 12.44
N GLY A 39 0.76 -22.91 12.35
CA GLY A 39 1.72 -22.61 11.28
C GLY A 39 2.37 -21.23 11.39
N ALA A 40 2.16 -20.51 12.51
CA ALA A 40 2.83 -19.24 12.76
C ALA A 40 4.27 -19.52 13.21
N THR A 41 5.23 -18.77 12.68
CA THR A 41 6.64 -18.86 13.10
C THR A 41 6.97 -17.78 14.12
N SER A 42 7.90 -18.09 15.01
CA SER A 42 8.57 -17.11 15.86
C SER A 42 10.00 -16.81 15.40
N SER A 43 10.46 -17.39 14.28
CA SER A 43 11.80 -17.19 13.75
C SER A 43 11.89 -17.17 12.22
N ILE A 44 12.88 -16.45 11.70
CA ILE A 44 13.24 -16.40 10.26
C ILE A 44 14.75 -16.55 10.13
N ASP A 45 15.20 -17.49 9.31
CA ASP A 45 16.63 -17.71 9.02
C ASP A 45 16.99 -17.19 7.63
N LEU A 46 17.88 -16.20 7.59
CA LEU A 46 18.33 -15.52 6.36
C LEU A 46 19.31 -16.34 5.52
N HIS A 47 19.82 -17.48 6.02
CA HIS A 47 20.63 -18.39 5.21
C HIS A 47 19.81 -19.12 4.14
N TYR A 48 18.48 -19.20 4.35
CA TYR A 48 17.57 -19.93 3.49
C TYR A 48 16.46 -19.01 2.99
N ARG A 49 16.16 -19.10 1.69
CA ARG A 49 14.93 -18.51 1.13
C ARG A 49 14.16 -19.53 0.31
N GLY A 50 12.85 -19.54 0.51
CA GLY A 50 11.89 -20.29 -0.27
C GLY A 50 11.61 -19.56 -1.58
N ARG A 51 11.22 -20.31 -2.62
CA ARG A 51 10.83 -19.71 -3.88
C ARG A 51 9.40 -19.19 -3.79
N LEU A 52 9.25 -17.87 -3.74
CA LEU A 52 7.93 -17.25 -3.83
C LEU A 52 7.38 -17.41 -5.26
N GLY A 53 6.17 -17.95 -5.37
CA GLY A 53 5.45 -18.07 -6.62
C GLY A 53 4.65 -16.81 -6.97
N ASP A 54 3.77 -16.95 -7.96
CA ASP A 54 2.87 -15.89 -8.38
C ASP A 54 1.39 -16.16 -8.02
N ALA A 55 1.14 -17.12 -7.15
CA ALA A 55 -0.23 -17.50 -6.85
C ALA A 55 -0.90 -16.46 -5.95
N PRO A 56 -2.19 -16.15 -6.14
CA PRO A 56 -2.95 -15.33 -5.20
C PRO A 56 -3.08 -16.03 -3.84
N VAL A 57 -2.80 -15.30 -2.76
CA VAL A 57 -2.95 -15.77 -1.37
C VAL A 57 -4.16 -15.15 -0.68
N MET A 58 -4.49 -13.88 -0.99
CA MET A 58 -5.67 -13.20 -0.48
C MET A 58 -6.13 -12.07 -1.40
N TYR A 59 -7.41 -11.74 -1.32
CA TYR A 59 -7.94 -10.48 -1.83
C TYR A 59 -8.12 -9.49 -0.70
N VAL A 60 -7.74 -8.23 -0.90
CA VAL A 60 -7.86 -7.18 0.10
C VAL A 60 -8.70 -6.03 -0.45
N ARG A 61 -9.88 -5.82 0.10
CA ARG A 61 -10.65 -4.60 -0.14
C ARG A 61 -10.24 -3.57 0.88
N THR A 62 -9.68 -2.45 0.45
CA THR A 62 -9.16 -1.40 1.35
C THR A 62 -9.51 -0.02 0.83
N GLY A 63 -9.54 0.96 1.74
CA GLY A 63 -9.68 2.39 1.42
C GLY A 63 -8.33 3.11 1.27
N ALA A 64 -7.23 2.50 1.70
CA ALA A 64 -5.89 3.07 1.64
C ALA A 64 -4.85 1.96 1.34
N PRO A 65 -3.74 2.29 0.63
CA PRO A 65 -2.63 1.36 0.55
C PRO A 65 -1.90 1.29 1.89
N ALA A 66 -1.43 0.09 2.22
CA ALA A 66 -0.61 -0.16 3.39
C ALA A 66 0.18 -1.45 3.18
N TYR A 67 1.13 -1.71 4.08
CA TYR A 67 1.67 -3.04 4.26
C TYR A 67 0.74 -3.86 5.16
N TRP A 68 0.50 -5.11 4.76
CA TRP A 68 -0.29 -6.07 5.51
C TRP A 68 0.65 -6.77 6.49
N ARG A 69 0.91 -6.11 7.63
CA ARG A 69 1.79 -6.59 8.69
C ARG A 69 1.27 -7.89 9.29
N GLY A 70 2.13 -8.89 9.35
CA GLY A 70 1.88 -10.18 9.96
C GLY A 70 2.71 -10.38 11.22
N LEU A 71 4.02 -10.58 11.06
CA LEU A 71 4.93 -10.93 12.16
C LEU A 71 6.00 -9.85 12.38
N VAL A 72 6.45 -9.71 13.62
CA VAL A 72 7.49 -8.77 14.03
C VAL A 72 8.55 -9.52 14.84
N PHE A 73 9.82 -9.19 14.62
CA PHE A 73 10.97 -9.83 15.27
C PHE A 73 11.86 -8.77 15.91
N ASP A 74 12.31 -9.05 17.14
CA ASP A 74 13.11 -8.12 17.94
C ASP A 74 14.56 -8.55 18.12
N THR A 75 14.87 -9.84 18.03
CA THR A 75 16.20 -10.35 18.33
C THR A 75 16.84 -10.94 17.07
N TYR A 76 18.08 -10.54 16.76
CA TYR A 76 18.86 -11.09 15.66
C TYR A 76 20.14 -11.73 16.17
N ARG A 77 20.37 -13.01 15.85
CA ARG A 77 21.61 -13.74 16.16
C ARG A 77 21.96 -14.70 15.04
N ASN A 78 23.19 -14.64 14.55
CA ASN A 78 23.76 -15.59 13.58
C ASN A 78 22.85 -15.82 12.37
N GLY A 79 22.39 -14.78 11.68
CA GLY A 79 21.49 -14.91 10.53
C GLY A 79 20.03 -15.22 10.86
N VAL A 80 19.65 -15.33 12.13
CA VAL A 80 18.30 -15.70 12.54
C VAL A 80 17.63 -14.57 13.32
N TRP A 81 16.46 -14.15 12.83
CA TRP A 81 15.52 -13.31 13.55
C TRP A 81 14.62 -14.16 14.45
N THR A 82 14.34 -13.69 15.66
CA THR A 82 13.42 -14.33 16.61
C THR A 82 12.52 -13.28 17.26
N ALA A 83 11.24 -13.61 17.44
CA ALA A 83 10.30 -12.89 18.26
C ALA A 83 10.45 -13.41 19.70
N SER A 84 11.27 -12.73 20.51
CA SER A 84 11.71 -13.22 21.83
C SER A 84 10.63 -13.19 22.92
N ASN A 85 9.63 -12.33 22.76
CA ASN A 85 8.53 -12.18 23.70
C ASN A 85 7.31 -13.00 23.25
N HIS A 86 7.05 -14.10 23.95
CA HIS A 86 5.93 -15.02 23.67
C HIS A 86 4.70 -14.76 24.55
N SER A 87 4.61 -13.58 25.17
CA SER A 87 3.41 -13.21 25.92
C SER A 87 2.27 -12.84 24.98
N TYR A 88 1.07 -13.31 25.34
CA TYR A 88 -0.15 -13.08 24.58
C TYR A 88 -1.23 -12.51 25.48
N ARG A 89 -2.00 -11.57 24.94
CA ARG A 89 -3.27 -11.12 25.49
C ARG A 89 -4.40 -11.85 24.75
N GLU A 90 -5.09 -12.74 25.45
CA GLU A 90 -6.28 -13.41 24.94
C GLU A 90 -7.42 -12.41 24.77
N LEU A 91 -8.10 -12.48 23.63
CA LEU A 91 -9.25 -11.66 23.29
C LEU A 91 -10.47 -12.57 23.08
N PRO A 92 -11.66 -12.17 23.54
CA PRO A 92 -12.86 -12.95 23.31
C PRO A 92 -13.11 -13.09 21.79
N PRO A 93 -13.62 -14.25 21.33
CA PRO A 93 -13.83 -14.55 19.90
C PRO A 93 -14.82 -13.59 19.22
N TYR A 94 -15.58 -12.84 20.03
CA TYR A 94 -16.41 -11.74 19.60
C TYR A 94 -15.89 -10.45 20.25
N VAL A 95 -15.18 -9.62 19.47
CA VAL A 95 -15.00 -8.22 19.82
C VAL A 95 -16.31 -7.54 19.45
N PRO A 96 -17.14 -7.08 20.40
CA PRO A 96 -18.36 -6.37 20.07
C PRO A 96 -18.01 -5.20 19.15
N PRO A 97 -18.88 -4.81 18.20
CA PRO A 97 -18.73 -3.54 17.50
C PRO A 97 -18.75 -2.45 18.56
N ARG A 98 -17.56 -2.08 19.06
CA ARG A 98 -17.40 -0.89 19.86
C ARG A 98 -17.71 0.25 18.91
N LEU A 99 -18.40 1.29 19.39
CA LEU A 99 -18.12 2.61 18.81
C LEU A 99 -16.59 2.72 18.85
N LEU A 100 -15.99 2.73 17.66
CA LEU A 100 -14.54 2.79 17.54
C LEU A 100 -14.10 3.97 18.41
N PRO A 101 -13.18 3.78 19.37
CA PRO A 101 -12.59 4.94 20.02
C PRO A 101 -12.11 5.87 18.89
N PRO A 102 -12.26 7.19 18.99
CA PRO A 102 -11.71 8.06 17.95
C PRO A 102 -10.23 7.72 17.75
N ALA A 103 -9.79 7.65 16.49
CA ALA A 103 -8.37 7.47 16.22
C ALA A 103 -7.56 8.56 16.96
N PRO A 104 -6.31 8.29 17.36
CA PRO A 104 -5.50 9.26 18.10
C PRO A 104 -5.53 10.63 17.40
N PRO A 105 -5.48 11.76 18.13
CA PRO A 105 -5.35 13.06 17.48
C PRO A 105 -4.20 13.05 16.46
N ASP A 106 -4.33 13.83 15.38
CA ASP A 106 -3.32 13.95 14.32
C ASP A 106 -3.08 12.70 13.45
N ASN A 107 -4.14 11.98 13.09
CA ASN A 107 -4.14 10.97 12.02
C ASN A 107 -4.85 11.48 10.75
N LEU A 108 -4.57 10.85 9.61
CA LEU A 108 -5.16 11.19 8.30
C LEU A 108 -6.52 10.52 8.06
N GLY A 109 -7.06 9.79 9.03
CA GLY A 109 -8.34 9.11 8.99
C GLY A 109 -8.25 7.62 9.34
N THR A 110 -9.42 7.02 9.58
CA THR A 110 -9.58 5.56 9.71
C THR A 110 -10.01 4.95 8.39
N PHE A 111 -9.64 3.69 8.17
CA PHE A 111 -10.05 2.94 6.99
C PHE A 111 -10.27 1.46 7.33
N VAL A 112 -11.19 0.84 6.59
CA VAL A 112 -11.51 -0.58 6.72
C VAL A 112 -10.75 -1.36 5.66
N GLN A 113 -10.15 -2.47 6.08
CA GLN A 113 -9.58 -3.49 5.23
C GLN A 113 -10.41 -4.77 5.39
N THR A 114 -10.78 -5.42 4.30
CA THR A 114 -11.45 -6.72 4.33
C THR A 114 -10.65 -7.71 3.51
N PHE A 115 -10.17 -8.74 4.18
CA PHE A 115 -9.29 -9.77 3.64
C PHE A 115 -10.11 -11.02 3.37
N ARG A 116 -10.04 -11.54 2.15
CA ARG A 116 -10.58 -12.85 1.77
C ARG A 116 -9.43 -13.79 1.47
N VAL A 117 -9.25 -14.78 2.32
CA VAL A 117 -8.19 -15.79 2.20
C VAL A 117 -8.48 -16.72 1.02
N LEU A 118 -7.49 -16.95 0.16
CA LEU A 118 -7.62 -17.80 -1.04
C LEU A 118 -6.86 -19.12 -0.90
N ARG A 119 -5.85 -19.17 -0.03
CA ARG A 119 -5.03 -20.34 0.26
C ARG A 119 -4.88 -20.52 1.76
N PRO A 120 -4.63 -21.73 2.27
CA PRO A 120 -4.33 -21.91 3.69
C PRO A 120 -3.19 -20.98 4.12
N LEU A 121 -3.44 -20.15 5.12
CA LEU A 121 -2.45 -19.25 5.72
C LEU A 121 -2.19 -19.66 7.17
N PRO A 122 -1.00 -19.34 7.72
CA PRO A 122 -0.78 -19.39 9.16
C PRO A 122 -1.88 -18.69 9.95
N GLY A 123 -2.04 -19.06 11.22
CA GLY A 123 -2.91 -18.38 12.17
C GLY A 123 -2.40 -16.99 12.56
N VAL A 124 -2.04 -16.15 11.58
CA VAL A 124 -1.58 -14.77 11.73
C VAL A 124 -2.52 -13.87 10.93
N ILE A 125 -3.09 -12.88 11.59
CA ILE A 125 -3.99 -11.91 10.97
C ILE A 125 -3.14 -10.78 10.36
N ASN A 126 -3.02 -10.79 9.04
CA ASN A 126 -2.31 -9.75 8.30
C ASN A 126 -3.19 -8.49 8.18
N ALA A 127 -2.67 -7.32 8.55
CA ALA A 127 -3.42 -6.06 8.51
C ALA A 127 -2.52 -4.82 8.45
N ALA A 128 -3.06 -3.66 8.09
CA ALA A 128 -2.32 -2.42 8.27
C ALA A 128 -2.18 -2.10 9.77
N TYR A 129 -0.99 -1.72 10.16
CA TYR A 129 -0.71 -1.24 11.51
C TYR A 129 -0.78 0.29 11.57
N PRO A 130 -1.31 0.90 12.64
CA PRO A 130 -1.87 0.26 13.85
C PRO A 130 -3.31 -0.24 13.69
N VAL A 131 -3.61 -1.38 14.33
CA VAL A 131 -4.95 -1.99 14.34
C VAL A 131 -5.79 -1.37 15.46
N GLN A 132 -6.96 -0.86 15.11
CA GLN A 132 -7.91 -0.26 16.05
C GLN A 132 -9.03 -1.23 16.45
N SER A 133 -9.53 -2.00 15.48
CA SER A 133 -10.48 -3.07 15.74
C SER A 133 -10.35 -4.17 14.70
N LEU A 134 -10.70 -5.39 15.11
CA LEU A 134 -10.60 -6.58 14.28
C LEU A 134 -11.89 -7.38 14.45
N TYR A 135 -12.47 -7.77 13.32
CA TYR A 135 -13.59 -8.70 13.22
C TYR A 135 -13.14 -9.92 12.41
N ALA A 136 -13.06 -11.08 13.06
CA ALA A 136 -12.69 -12.33 12.42
C ALA A 136 -13.60 -13.46 12.93
N PRO A 137 -14.18 -14.29 12.04
CA PRO A 137 -14.95 -15.46 12.43
C PRO A 137 -13.98 -16.62 12.78
N VAL A 138 -13.37 -16.54 13.96
CA VAL A 138 -12.33 -17.48 14.45
C VAL A 138 -12.67 -17.97 15.86
N ALA A 139 -12.16 -19.14 16.23
CA ALA A 139 -12.46 -19.76 17.53
C ALA A 139 -11.85 -19.02 18.73
N GLY A 140 -10.76 -18.30 18.48
CA GLY A 140 -10.06 -17.49 19.47
C GLY A 140 -9.14 -16.49 18.78
N LEU A 141 -8.84 -15.41 19.48
CA LEU A 141 -7.98 -14.36 18.99
C LEU A 141 -7.02 -13.98 20.12
N ARG A 142 -5.73 -13.93 19.83
CA ARG A 142 -4.70 -13.49 20.78
C ARG A 142 -3.86 -12.39 20.15
N GLU A 143 -3.46 -11.43 20.95
CA GLU A 143 -2.54 -10.36 20.53
C GLU A 143 -1.19 -10.58 21.18
N ASP A 144 -0.11 -10.57 20.41
CA ASP A 144 1.24 -10.70 20.93
C ASP A 144 1.82 -9.36 21.45
N ALA A 145 2.99 -9.42 22.07
CA ALA A 145 3.69 -8.25 22.58
C ALA A 145 4.08 -7.20 21.52
N TYR A 146 4.00 -7.54 20.23
CA TYR A 146 4.33 -6.66 19.11
C TYR A 146 3.09 -6.04 18.45
N GLY A 147 1.90 -6.35 18.95
CA GLY A 147 0.61 -5.90 18.43
C GLY A 147 0.19 -6.64 17.15
N ALA A 148 0.70 -7.84 16.92
CA ALA A 148 0.20 -8.74 15.89
C ALA A 148 -0.84 -9.69 16.47
N PHE A 149 -1.83 -10.02 15.65
CA PHE A 149 -2.99 -10.82 16.05
C PHE A 149 -2.87 -12.22 15.49
N HIS A 150 -3.15 -13.21 16.33
CA HIS A 150 -2.99 -14.63 16.00
C HIS A 150 -4.27 -15.39 16.31
N THR A 151 -4.44 -16.50 15.60
CA THR A 151 -5.54 -17.45 15.78
C THR A 151 -4.97 -18.82 16.13
N PRO A 152 -5.68 -19.63 16.93
CA PRO A 152 -5.20 -20.97 17.32
C PRO A 152 -5.13 -21.95 16.14
N ASP A 153 -5.93 -21.70 15.11
CA ASP A 153 -5.98 -22.48 13.88
C ASP A 153 -5.45 -21.68 12.67
N ARG A 154 -5.03 -22.41 11.63
CA ARG A 154 -4.74 -21.84 10.31
C ARG A 154 -5.97 -21.16 9.71
N LEU A 155 -5.76 -20.07 8.97
CA LEU A 155 -6.82 -19.44 8.20
C LEU A 155 -7.12 -20.27 6.95
N ARG A 156 -8.40 -20.52 6.69
CA ARG A 156 -8.85 -21.42 5.62
C ARG A 156 -9.21 -20.64 4.34
N PRO A 157 -9.06 -21.25 3.15
CA PRO A 157 -9.60 -20.68 1.92
C PRO A 157 -11.09 -20.33 2.07
N GLY A 158 -11.46 -19.14 1.61
CA GLY A 158 -12.81 -18.59 1.73
C GLY A 158 -13.08 -17.83 3.03
N GLN A 159 -12.25 -17.97 4.06
CA GLN A 159 -12.40 -17.22 5.30
C GLN A 159 -12.18 -15.73 5.04
N THR A 160 -13.02 -14.91 5.68
CA THR A 160 -12.99 -13.45 5.51
C THR A 160 -12.92 -12.80 6.88
N TYR A 161 -12.02 -11.83 7.03
CA TYR A 161 -11.92 -10.99 8.22
C TYR A 161 -11.79 -9.53 7.83
N SER A 162 -12.19 -8.64 8.73
CA SER A 162 -12.18 -7.19 8.52
C SER A 162 -11.43 -6.50 9.65
N VAL A 163 -10.62 -5.51 9.29
CA VAL A 163 -9.79 -4.76 10.21
C VAL A 163 -10.03 -3.28 10.00
N VAL A 164 -10.15 -2.54 11.10
CA VAL A 164 -10.12 -1.09 11.08
C VAL A 164 -8.76 -0.64 11.57
N SER A 165 -8.08 0.16 10.76
CA SER A 165 -6.81 0.80 11.10
C SER A 165 -6.94 2.31 10.88
N TYR A 166 -5.97 3.06 11.36
CA TYR A 166 -5.84 4.48 11.02
C TYR A 166 -4.56 4.72 10.23
N LEU A 167 -4.56 5.79 9.43
CA LEU A 167 -3.39 6.23 8.68
C LEU A 167 -2.65 7.30 9.50
N PRO A 168 -1.49 7.00 10.09
CA PRO A 168 -0.77 7.99 10.87
C PRO A 168 -0.25 9.14 10.00
N ASN A 169 -0.18 10.34 10.55
CA ASN A 169 0.37 11.50 9.85
C ASN A 169 1.89 11.61 10.08
N TYR A 170 2.66 10.90 9.26
CA TYR A 170 4.13 10.86 9.36
C TYR A 170 4.80 11.71 8.26
N THR A 171 4.56 13.03 8.27
CA THR A 171 5.32 13.89 7.35
C THR A 171 6.79 13.99 7.79
N PRO A 172 7.73 14.18 6.84
CA PRO A 172 9.14 14.40 7.20
C PRO A 172 9.35 15.53 8.21
N GLU A 173 8.53 16.59 8.15
CA GLU A 173 8.61 17.71 9.08
C GLU A 173 8.25 17.29 10.51
N ILE A 174 7.21 16.46 10.65
CA ILE A 174 6.75 15.93 11.95
C ILE A 174 7.81 14.99 12.54
N LEU A 175 8.30 14.03 11.75
CA LEU A 175 9.27 13.04 12.24
C LEU A 175 10.66 13.64 12.54
N ARG A 176 11.09 14.70 11.83
CA ARG A 176 12.32 15.43 12.16
C ARG A 176 12.22 16.20 13.47
N ALA A 177 11.01 16.63 13.83
CA ALA A 177 10.75 17.39 15.05
C ALA A 177 10.54 16.48 16.28
N ASP A 178 10.53 15.15 16.10
CA ASP A 178 10.43 14.20 17.21
C ASP A 178 11.69 14.24 18.07
N GLU A 179 11.52 13.86 19.34
CA GLU A 179 12.61 13.78 20.30
C GLU A 179 13.60 12.67 19.90
N ASN A 180 14.87 12.88 20.20
CA ASN A 180 15.84 11.82 20.05
C ASN A 180 15.55 10.71 21.08
N VAL A 181 15.88 9.48 20.70
CA VAL A 181 15.62 8.33 21.55
C VAL A 181 16.65 8.28 22.67
N ASP A 182 16.21 8.55 23.90
CA ASP A 182 17.05 8.41 25.10
C ASP A 182 17.05 6.98 25.67
N ASP A 183 15.95 6.24 25.52
CA ASP A 183 15.77 4.89 26.06
C ASP A 183 15.08 3.93 25.08
N ALA A 184 15.33 2.63 25.24
CA ALA A 184 14.67 1.60 24.46
C ALA A 184 13.14 1.57 24.73
N PRO A 185 12.30 1.42 23.69
CA PRO A 185 10.86 1.41 23.86
C PRO A 185 10.41 0.28 24.79
N SER A 186 9.53 0.62 25.73
CA SER A 186 9.01 -0.28 26.78
C SER A 186 10.11 -0.95 27.63
N GLY A 187 11.31 -0.35 27.70
CA GLY A 187 12.46 -0.91 28.41
C GLY A 187 13.08 -2.15 27.77
N ASN A 188 12.72 -2.48 26.52
CA ASN A 188 13.24 -3.66 25.83
C ASN A 188 14.50 -3.34 25.02
N ASN A 189 15.66 -3.61 25.61
CA ASN A 189 16.97 -3.40 24.97
C ASN A 189 17.21 -4.27 23.73
N ALA A 190 16.40 -5.29 23.46
CA ALA A 190 16.51 -6.06 22.20
C ALA A 190 16.35 -5.16 20.97
N TYR A 191 15.59 -4.07 21.08
CA TYR A 191 15.42 -3.10 19.99
C TYR A 191 16.65 -2.25 19.71
N LEU A 192 17.66 -2.25 20.59
CA LEU A 192 18.95 -1.57 20.43
C LEU A 192 20.11 -2.56 20.20
N ASP A 193 19.87 -3.87 20.37
CA ASP A 193 20.88 -4.90 20.18
C ASP A 193 21.15 -5.13 18.68
N ALA A 194 22.28 -4.63 18.20
CA ALA A 194 22.78 -4.85 16.85
C ALA A 194 23.39 -6.26 16.63
N GLY A 195 23.35 -7.14 17.64
CA GLY A 195 23.86 -8.49 17.58
C GLY A 195 25.36 -8.54 17.24
N LEU A 196 25.73 -9.45 16.34
CA LEU A 196 27.10 -9.63 15.87
C LEU A 196 27.42 -8.82 14.61
N LEU A 197 26.75 -7.68 14.39
CA LEU A 197 27.03 -6.80 13.25
C LEU A 197 28.54 -6.46 13.21
N SER A 198 29.16 -6.66 12.05
CA SER A 198 30.60 -6.50 11.90
C SER A 198 31.06 -5.07 12.11
N GLN A 199 32.33 -4.91 12.48
CA GLN A 199 32.89 -3.58 12.70
C GLN A 199 32.89 -2.73 11.43
N ARG A 200 33.00 -3.36 10.24
CA ARG A 200 32.90 -2.68 8.96
C ARG A 200 31.49 -2.14 8.71
N ALA A 201 30.45 -2.92 9.04
CA ALA A 201 29.06 -2.46 8.94
C ALA A 201 28.74 -1.35 9.96
N LYS A 202 29.27 -1.44 11.19
CA LYS A 202 29.16 -0.37 12.19
C LYS A 202 29.83 0.93 11.72
N HIS A 203 31.04 0.84 11.13
CA HIS A 203 31.70 2.01 10.55
C HIS A 203 30.93 2.60 9.36
N LEU A 204 30.35 1.74 8.52
CA LEU A 204 29.49 2.18 7.42
C LEU A 204 28.28 2.96 7.95
N ALA A 205 27.60 2.43 8.97
CA ALA A 205 26.46 3.09 9.60
C ALA A 205 26.88 4.43 10.24
N ALA A 206 28.00 4.45 10.98
CA ALA A 206 28.50 5.65 11.63
C ALA A 206 28.84 6.77 10.62
N GLY A 207 29.28 6.41 9.41
CA GLY A 207 29.52 7.37 8.33
C GLY A 207 28.24 8.01 7.74
N LEU A 208 27.06 7.48 8.08
CA LEU A 208 25.75 7.98 7.65
C LEU A 208 24.99 8.70 8.77
N LEU A 209 25.58 8.81 9.96
CA LEU A 209 24.97 9.48 11.11
C LEU A 209 24.78 10.98 10.81
N THR A 210 23.58 11.49 11.12
CA THR A 210 23.23 12.90 10.96
C THR A 210 22.88 13.55 12.30
N THR A 211 22.33 14.76 12.30
CA THR A 211 22.02 15.52 13.53
C THR A 211 20.75 15.07 14.24
N ASN A 212 19.83 14.38 13.55
CA ASN A 212 18.57 13.89 14.14
C ASN A 212 18.26 12.46 13.70
N THR A 213 17.38 11.81 14.46
CA THR A 213 16.99 10.41 14.23
C THR A 213 16.39 10.20 12.84
N PHE A 214 15.45 11.04 12.41
CA PHE A 214 14.79 10.89 11.12
C PHE A 214 15.74 11.00 9.93
N ASP A 215 16.58 12.04 9.89
CA ASP A 215 17.51 12.23 8.78
C ASP A 215 18.59 11.14 8.77
N THR A 216 18.96 10.58 9.92
CA THR A 216 19.86 9.42 10.02
C THR A 216 19.21 8.17 9.45
N VAL A 217 17.96 7.90 9.82
CA VAL A 217 17.19 6.77 9.27
C VAL A 217 17.12 6.90 7.75
N MET A 218 16.68 8.05 7.24
CA MET A 218 16.62 8.29 5.80
C MET A 218 17.99 8.18 5.13
N ALA A 219 19.08 8.66 5.74
CA ALA A 219 20.42 8.50 5.18
C ALA A 219 20.81 7.02 5.00
N VAL A 220 20.51 6.18 5.99
CA VAL A 220 20.73 4.72 5.91
C VAL A 220 19.82 4.09 4.86
N THR A 221 18.52 4.36 4.89
CA THR A 221 17.54 3.83 3.92
C THR A 221 17.97 4.16 2.50
N THR A 222 18.25 5.44 2.22
CA THR A 222 18.56 5.91 0.88
C THR A 222 19.94 5.42 0.41
N TYR A 223 20.90 5.26 1.33
CA TYR A 223 22.19 4.63 1.01
C TYR A 223 22.00 3.20 0.52
N LEU A 224 21.17 2.40 1.21
CA LEU A 224 20.89 1.02 0.81
C LEU A 224 20.15 0.97 -0.53
N GLN A 225 19.14 1.83 -0.73
CA GLN A 225 18.39 1.90 -1.98
C GLN A 225 19.26 2.26 -3.20
N HIS A 226 20.27 3.11 -3.03
CA HIS A 226 21.12 3.57 -4.13
C HIS A 226 22.35 2.69 -4.40
N ASN A 227 22.91 2.03 -3.39
CA ASN A 227 24.20 1.33 -3.51
C ASN A 227 24.08 -0.19 -3.72
N TYR A 228 22.87 -0.75 -3.58
CA TYR A 228 22.62 -2.19 -3.66
C TYR A 228 21.51 -2.51 -4.66
N ARG A 229 21.48 -3.74 -5.15
CA ARG A 229 20.51 -4.19 -6.15
C ARG A 229 19.52 -5.19 -5.56
N TYR A 230 18.26 -5.09 -5.98
CA TYR A 230 17.24 -6.06 -5.62
C TYR A 230 17.24 -7.25 -6.59
N THR A 231 17.21 -8.48 -6.08
CA THR A 231 16.96 -9.69 -6.87
C THR A 231 16.36 -10.80 -6.00
N LEU A 232 15.50 -11.63 -6.59
CA LEU A 232 15.01 -12.86 -5.98
C LEU A 232 15.89 -14.08 -6.32
N ASP A 233 16.84 -13.92 -7.25
CA ASP A 233 17.76 -14.96 -7.69
C ASP A 233 19.15 -14.74 -7.07
N LEU A 234 19.36 -15.31 -5.89
CA LEU A 234 20.63 -15.29 -5.16
C LEU A 234 21.12 -16.70 -4.86
N PRO A 235 22.44 -16.95 -4.93
CA PRO A 235 23.01 -18.17 -4.38
C PRO A 235 22.81 -18.21 -2.84
N PRO A 236 22.88 -19.38 -2.22
CA PRO A 236 22.84 -19.47 -0.76
C PRO A 236 24.01 -18.72 -0.12
N VAL A 237 23.79 -18.21 1.10
CA VAL A 237 24.83 -17.55 1.89
C VAL A 237 25.98 -18.54 2.11
N PRO A 238 27.25 -18.15 1.85
CA PRO A 238 28.39 -19.04 2.08
C PRO A 238 28.48 -19.50 3.53
N SER A 239 28.84 -20.77 3.74
CA SER A 239 28.96 -21.36 5.08
C SER A 239 29.89 -20.53 5.97
N GLY A 240 29.43 -20.21 7.19
CA GLY A 240 30.19 -19.43 8.18
C GLY A 240 30.26 -17.92 7.91
N ARG A 241 29.56 -17.41 6.88
CA ARG A 241 29.38 -15.96 6.68
C ARG A 241 28.04 -15.52 7.28
N ASP A 242 28.04 -14.38 7.97
CA ASP A 242 26.80 -13.74 8.37
C ASP A 242 26.08 -13.20 7.10
N PRO A 243 24.76 -13.42 6.94
CA PRO A 243 24.01 -12.98 5.76
C PRO A 243 24.06 -11.47 5.50
N VAL A 244 24.15 -10.65 6.54
CA VAL A 244 24.18 -9.18 6.43
C VAL A 244 25.52 -8.71 5.92
N ASP A 245 26.62 -9.25 6.45
CA ASP A 245 27.96 -8.95 5.98
C ASP A 245 28.17 -9.39 4.53
N TRP A 246 27.68 -10.58 4.19
CA TRP A 246 27.74 -11.09 2.83
C TRP A 246 26.98 -10.18 1.86
N PHE A 247 25.77 -9.76 2.24
CA PHE A 247 24.99 -8.79 1.47
C PHE A 247 25.70 -7.45 1.32
N LEU A 248 26.15 -6.82 2.41
CA LEU A 248 26.72 -5.47 2.40
C LEU A 248 28.06 -5.39 1.64
N PHE A 249 28.88 -6.43 1.73
CA PHE A 249 30.30 -6.32 1.33
C PHE A 249 30.74 -7.27 0.22
N ASP A 250 30.05 -8.39 0.02
CA ASP A 250 30.44 -9.38 -0.99
C ASP A 250 29.51 -9.31 -2.21
N VAL A 251 28.23 -9.67 -2.05
CA VAL A 251 27.30 -9.85 -3.19
C VAL A 251 26.62 -8.55 -3.62
N LYS A 252 26.43 -7.60 -2.68
CA LYS A 252 25.79 -6.29 -2.89
C LYS A 252 24.44 -6.32 -3.62
N THR A 253 23.80 -7.47 -3.58
CA THR A 253 22.53 -7.76 -4.22
C THR A 253 21.74 -8.63 -3.24
N GLY A 254 20.50 -8.25 -2.98
CA GLY A 254 19.68 -8.81 -1.91
C GLY A 254 18.21 -8.84 -2.30
N TYR A 255 17.39 -9.43 -1.44
CA TYR A 255 15.95 -9.28 -1.43
C TYR A 255 15.52 -8.59 -0.12
N CYS A 256 14.22 -8.36 0.07
CA CYS A 256 13.70 -7.45 1.10
C CYS A 256 14.22 -7.75 2.52
N GLU A 257 14.41 -9.02 2.89
CA GLU A 257 14.92 -9.38 4.21
C GLU A 257 16.38 -8.98 4.43
N GLN A 258 17.28 -9.09 3.45
CA GLN A 258 18.65 -8.60 3.67
C GLN A 258 18.69 -7.09 3.77
N PHE A 259 17.92 -6.39 2.93
CA PHE A 259 17.82 -4.94 3.00
C PHE A 259 17.28 -4.48 4.36
N ALA A 260 16.12 -5.01 4.78
CA ALA A 260 15.48 -4.67 6.04
C ALA A 260 16.34 -5.09 7.25
N THR A 261 16.98 -6.25 7.20
CA THR A 261 17.88 -6.70 8.29
C THR A 261 19.10 -5.81 8.39
N ALA A 262 19.76 -5.50 7.26
CA ALA A 262 20.94 -4.65 7.24
C ALA A 262 20.63 -3.26 7.81
N GLU A 263 19.54 -2.63 7.34
CA GLU A 263 19.11 -1.34 7.89
C GLU A 263 18.80 -1.44 9.38
N THR A 264 18.01 -2.43 9.81
CA THR A 264 17.63 -2.60 11.22
C THR A 264 18.89 -2.67 12.11
N LEU A 265 19.87 -3.50 11.77
CA LEU A 265 21.08 -3.66 12.57
C LEU A 265 21.99 -2.41 12.50
N MET A 266 22.08 -1.76 11.33
CA MET A 266 22.82 -0.51 11.19
C MET A 266 22.22 0.58 12.09
N LEU A 267 20.89 0.76 12.09
CA LEU A 267 20.20 1.72 12.96
C LEU A 267 20.40 1.40 14.44
N ARG A 268 20.28 0.12 14.83
CA ARG A 268 20.56 -0.31 16.20
C ARG A 268 21.98 0.01 16.64
N SER A 269 22.96 -0.15 15.74
CA SER A 269 24.36 0.18 16.03
C SER A 269 24.61 1.69 16.25
N LEU A 270 23.67 2.54 15.80
CA LEU A 270 23.67 3.98 16.01
C LEU A 270 22.83 4.40 17.22
N GLY A 271 22.30 3.45 17.99
CA GLY A 271 21.43 3.72 19.14
C GLY A 271 19.98 4.03 18.77
N ILE A 272 19.57 3.79 17.52
CA ILE A 272 18.19 4.03 17.07
C ILE A 272 17.40 2.71 17.23
N PRO A 273 16.34 2.65 18.04
CA PRO A 273 15.57 1.44 18.22
C PRO A 273 14.82 1.07 16.94
N ALA A 274 15.06 -0.13 16.46
CA ALA A 274 14.47 -0.66 15.24
C ALA A 274 14.09 -2.13 15.41
N ARG A 275 13.14 -2.62 14.62
CA ARG A 275 12.76 -4.04 14.58
C ARG A 275 12.35 -4.47 13.17
N LEU A 276 12.44 -5.77 12.91
CA LEU A 276 12.05 -6.33 11.62
C LEU A 276 10.56 -6.62 11.61
N ALA A 277 9.84 -6.14 10.61
CA ALA A 277 8.46 -6.50 10.35
C ALA A 277 8.33 -7.25 9.03
N THR A 278 7.40 -8.19 8.98
CA THR A 278 7.13 -9.03 7.81
C THR A 278 5.64 -9.20 7.57
N GLY A 279 5.29 -9.48 6.33
CA GLY A 279 3.91 -9.66 5.91
C GLY A 279 3.82 -9.59 4.41
N TYR A 280 2.94 -8.74 3.91
CA TYR A 280 2.76 -8.54 2.47
C TYR A 280 2.76 -7.05 2.10
N ALA A 281 3.32 -6.73 0.94
CA ALA A 281 3.10 -5.46 0.27
C ALA A 281 1.62 -5.31 -0.15
N THR A 282 1.23 -4.11 -0.61
CA THR A 282 -0.17 -3.78 -0.92
C THR A 282 -0.80 -4.72 -1.97
N GLY A 283 0.01 -5.29 -2.86
CA GLY A 283 -0.43 -6.16 -3.97
C GLY A 283 -0.95 -5.38 -5.18
N ASP A 284 -1.43 -6.12 -6.18
CA ASP A 284 -1.95 -5.55 -7.44
C ASP A 284 -3.36 -4.98 -7.24
N TYR A 285 -3.49 -3.65 -7.14
CA TYR A 285 -4.78 -3.00 -6.90
C TYR A 285 -5.61 -2.78 -8.17
N ASP A 286 -6.85 -3.28 -8.14
CA ASP A 286 -7.87 -3.00 -9.14
C ASP A 286 -8.82 -1.88 -8.63
N PRO A 287 -8.79 -0.68 -9.24
CA PRO A 287 -9.63 0.44 -8.84
C PRO A 287 -11.11 0.26 -9.22
N ILE A 288 -11.43 -0.60 -10.19
CA ILE A 288 -12.82 -0.90 -10.60
C ILE A 288 -13.47 -1.82 -9.57
N LEU A 289 -12.73 -2.85 -9.12
CA LEU A 289 -13.21 -3.79 -8.11
C LEU A 289 -13.00 -3.29 -6.67
N ASN A 290 -12.22 -2.21 -6.50
CA ASN A 290 -11.73 -1.70 -5.22
C ASN A 290 -11.13 -2.83 -4.37
N GLN A 291 -10.22 -3.57 -4.98
CA GLN A 291 -9.67 -4.79 -4.41
C GLN A 291 -8.23 -4.98 -4.89
N ALA A 292 -7.31 -5.23 -3.95
CA ALA A 292 -5.98 -5.69 -4.25
C ALA A 292 -5.92 -7.21 -4.32
N VAL A 293 -5.18 -7.73 -5.29
CA VAL A 293 -4.78 -9.14 -5.36
C VAL A 293 -3.40 -9.23 -4.73
N VAL A 294 -3.33 -9.87 -3.56
CA VAL A 294 -2.06 -10.13 -2.88
C VAL A 294 -1.63 -11.56 -3.21
N ARG A 295 -0.38 -11.68 -3.63
CA ARG A 295 0.23 -12.90 -4.13
C ARG A 295 1.43 -13.31 -3.27
N GLU A 296 1.92 -14.52 -3.50
CA GLU A 296 3.09 -15.05 -2.77
C GLU A 296 4.33 -14.15 -2.96
N ARG A 297 4.58 -13.68 -4.19
CA ARG A 297 5.64 -12.71 -4.50
C ARG A 297 5.54 -11.37 -3.77
N ASP A 298 4.35 -11.03 -3.28
CA ASP A 298 4.14 -9.78 -2.54
C ASP A 298 4.54 -9.93 -1.06
N ALA A 299 4.96 -11.12 -0.62
CA ALA A 299 5.56 -11.29 0.69
C ALA A 299 6.78 -10.37 0.84
N HIS A 300 6.79 -9.61 1.93
CA HIS A 300 7.71 -8.48 2.08
C HIS A 300 8.21 -8.34 3.51
N ALA A 301 9.41 -7.79 3.65
CA ALA A 301 10.01 -7.42 4.92
C ALA A 301 10.43 -5.96 4.89
N TRP A 302 10.22 -5.26 6.00
CA TRP A 302 10.56 -3.85 6.17
C TRP A 302 11.02 -3.58 7.60
N VAL A 303 11.51 -2.36 7.84
CA VAL A 303 11.97 -1.91 9.15
C VAL A 303 10.85 -1.14 9.84
N GLU A 304 10.63 -1.39 11.12
CA GLU A 304 9.88 -0.48 11.98
C GLU A 304 10.86 0.22 12.92
N VAL A 305 10.86 1.56 12.89
CA VAL A 305 11.74 2.42 13.70
C VAL A 305 10.92 3.11 14.79
N TRP A 306 11.45 3.17 16.00
CA TRP A 306 10.78 3.82 17.11
C TRP A 306 11.03 5.34 17.13
N PHE A 307 9.94 6.09 17.20
CA PHE A 307 9.89 7.53 17.35
C PHE A 307 9.08 7.85 18.61
N PRO A 308 9.65 8.48 19.66
CA PRO A 308 8.98 8.63 20.96
C PRO A 308 7.59 9.26 20.90
N GLY A 309 7.41 10.30 20.06
CA GLY A 309 6.13 10.97 19.85
C GLY A 309 5.15 10.21 18.94
N HIS A 310 5.62 9.26 18.13
CA HIS A 310 4.86 8.69 17.00
C HIS A 310 4.78 7.16 16.97
N GLY A 311 5.47 6.48 17.88
CA GLY A 311 5.53 5.03 17.99
C GLY A 311 6.39 4.37 16.92
N TRP A 312 5.98 3.18 16.49
CA TRP A 312 6.67 2.42 15.45
C TRP A 312 6.28 2.94 14.05
N VAL A 313 7.27 3.46 13.32
CA VAL A 313 7.13 4.00 11.95
C VAL A 313 7.77 3.04 10.96
N ALA A 314 7.04 2.68 9.91
CA ALA A 314 7.54 1.79 8.86
C ALA A 314 8.48 2.53 7.88
N VAL A 315 9.64 1.95 7.64
CA VAL A 315 10.67 2.42 6.71
C VAL A 315 11.11 1.26 5.84
N ASP A 316 11.37 1.53 4.55
CA ASP A 316 11.65 0.48 3.58
C ASP A 316 12.96 0.74 2.77
N PRO A 317 14.03 -0.02 3.03
CA PRO A 317 15.31 0.11 2.34
C PRO A 317 15.32 -0.55 0.95
N THR A 318 14.21 -1.16 0.53
CA THR A 318 14.14 -1.87 -0.75
C THR A 318 14.22 -0.89 -1.94
N PRO A 319 15.11 -1.11 -2.92
CA PRO A 319 15.16 -0.24 -4.10
C PRO A 319 13.83 -0.22 -4.87
N GLY A 320 13.41 0.97 -5.31
CA GLY A 320 12.21 1.15 -6.13
C GLY A 320 10.89 1.33 -5.36
N VAL A 321 10.94 1.34 -4.02
CA VAL A 321 9.79 1.68 -3.17
C VAL A 321 10.01 3.02 -2.45
N SER A 322 8.94 3.61 -1.91
CA SER A 322 9.04 4.82 -1.10
C SER A 322 9.76 4.51 0.24
N PRO A 323 10.80 5.28 0.64
CA PRO A 323 11.47 5.10 1.93
C PRO A 323 10.51 5.13 3.13
N LEU A 324 9.51 6.02 3.08
CA LEU A 324 8.40 6.05 4.03
C LEU A 324 7.18 5.39 3.38
N ALA A 325 7.02 4.10 3.62
CA ALA A 325 5.85 3.36 3.16
C ALA A 325 4.63 3.75 4.01
N ALA A 326 3.49 4.04 3.38
CA ALA A 326 2.20 4.34 4.01
C ALA A 326 1.94 5.77 4.55
N THR A 327 2.64 6.81 4.08
CA THR A 327 2.39 8.20 4.54
C THR A 327 1.52 9.05 3.61
N ARG A 328 1.11 8.53 2.45
CA ARG A 328 0.28 9.28 1.48
C ARG A 328 -0.75 8.39 0.80
N PHE A 329 -2.01 8.85 0.77
CA PHE A 329 -3.00 8.35 -0.19
C PHE A 329 -2.50 8.65 -1.60
N PRO A 330 -2.26 7.65 -2.47
CA PRO A 330 -1.90 7.93 -3.84
C PRO A 330 -3.09 8.61 -4.52
N SER A 331 -2.82 9.61 -5.36
CA SER A 331 -3.86 10.38 -6.06
C SER A 331 -4.79 9.50 -6.92
N HIS A 332 -4.32 8.35 -7.41
CA HIS A 332 -5.13 7.36 -8.13
C HIS A 332 -6.11 6.58 -7.24
N TRP A 333 -5.87 6.51 -5.92
CA TRP A 333 -6.83 6.00 -4.93
C TRP A 333 -7.78 7.10 -4.44
N ALA A 334 -7.33 8.36 -4.41
CA ALA A 334 -8.13 9.51 -4.02
C ALA A 334 -9.31 9.78 -4.98
N ALA A 335 -9.18 9.43 -6.26
CA ALA A 335 -10.29 9.52 -7.23
C ALA A 335 -11.49 8.62 -6.84
N GLY A 336 -11.24 7.47 -6.20
CA GLY A 336 -12.28 6.63 -5.59
C GLY A 336 -12.75 7.15 -4.21
N GLY A 337 -11.86 7.84 -3.48
CA GLY A 337 -12.14 8.41 -2.14
C GLY A 337 -13.03 9.64 -2.14
N ILE A 338 -12.88 10.57 -3.09
CA ILE A 338 -13.75 11.76 -3.19
C ILE A 338 -15.18 11.37 -3.61
N ALA A 339 -15.33 10.32 -4.43
CA ALA A 339 -16.64 9.72 -4.72
C ALA A 339 -17.28 9.03 -3.51
N ARG A 340 -16.50 8.74 -2.45
CA ARG A 340 -16.94 8.09 -1.20
C ARG A 340 -17.19 9.05 -0.03
N LEU A 341 -16.92 10.34 -0.15
CA LEU A 341 -17.40 11.32 0.84
C LEU A 341 -18.90 11.63 0.69
N LEU A 342 -19.53 11.16 -0.40
CA LEU A 342 -20.94 11.42 -0.68
C LEU A 342 -21.94 10.40 -0.08
N PRO A 343 -21.63 9.11 0.20
CA PRO A 343 -22.58 8.23 0.89
C PRO A 343 -22.47 8.27 2.42
N HIS A 344 -21.35 8.72 3.01
CA HIS A 344 -21.20 8.73 4.48
C HIS A 344 -21.93 9.89 5.18
N LEU A 345 -22.64 10.75 4.44
CA LEU A 345 -23.61 11.70 5.00
C LEU A 345 -25.04 11.13 5.08
N THR A 346 -25.31 9.91 4.62
CA THR A 346 -26.63 9.29 4.76
C THR A 346 -26.52 7.77 4.98
N ILE A 347 -27.10 7.30 6.09
CA ILE A 347 -27.29 5.89 6.49
C ILE A 347 -26.08 5.30 7.25
N GLY A 348 -25.91 5.71 8.51
CA GLY A 348 -24.89 5.13 9.39
C GLY A 348 -24.76 5.73 10.79
N ALA A 349 -25.80 6.40 11.30
CA ALA A 349 -25.94 6.64 12.75
C ALA A 349 -27.03 5.69 13.27
N PRO A 350 -26.85 5.08 14.45
CA PRO A 350 -27.36 3.75 14.72
C PRO A 350 -28.88 3.71 14.84
N ALA A 351 -29.46 2.63 14.31
CA ALA A 351 -30.83 2.20 14.52
C ALA A 351 -31.22 1.99 16.00
N ALA A 352 -30.33 2.30 16.95
CA ALA A 352 -30.61 2.37 18.38
C ALA A 352 -31.40 3.64 18.80
N ALA A 353 -31.49 4.67 17.95
CA ALA A 353 -32.31 5.86 18.22
C ALA A 353 -33.77 5.75 17.71
N LEU A 354 -34.13 4.68 17.00
CA LEU A 354 -35.48 4.46 16.44
C LEU A 354 -36.48 3.84 17.44
N GLY A 355 -36.09 3.67 18.71
CA GLY A 355 -36.96 3.15 19.77
C GLY A 355 -37.92 4.18 20.38
N SER A 356 -37.80 5.47 20.06
CA SER A 356 -38.74 6.50 20.54
C SER A 356 -39.68 6.95 19.43
N LEU A 357 -40.99 6.81 19.69
CA LEU A 357 -42.16 7.15 18.86
C LEU A 357 -42.20 8.56 18.20
N GLY A 358 -41.16 9.41 18.36
CA GLY A 358 -41.09 10.76 17.78
C GLY A 358 -40.51 10.86 16.36
N ALA A 359 -39.80 9.85 15.85
CA ALA A 359 -39.07 9.96 14.58
C ALA A 359 -39.95 9.85 13.32
N LEU A 360 -41.16 9.30 13.42
CA LEU A 360 -42.10 9.20 12.29
C LEU A 360 -42.73 10.56 11.90
N ALA A 361 -42.71 11.56 12.80
CA ALA A 361 -43.26 12.89 12.53
C ALA A 361 -42.32 13.81 11.72
N ALA A 362 -41.01 13.52 11.68
CA ALA A 362 -40.01 14.36 11.01
C ALA A 362 -39.72 13.95 9.55
N LEU A 363 -40.08 12.72 9.16
CA LEU A 363 -39.92 12.19 7.81
C LEU A 363 -40.59 13.05 6.72
N PRO A 364 -41.82 13.55 6.89
CA PRO A 364 -42.47 14.41 5.89
C PRO A 364 -41.73 15.74 5.69
N ALA A 365 -41.21 16.33 6.77
CA ALA A 365 -40.48 17.59 6.73
C ALA A 365 -39.11 17.43 6.05
N ALA A 366 -38.40 16.34 6.33
CA ALA A 366 -37.13 16.03 5.68
C ALA A 366 -37.31 15.78 4.17
N ILE A 367 -38.38 15.09 3.76
CA ILE A 367 -38.71 14.88 2.35
C ILE A 367 -39.05 16.21 1.67
N ALA A 368 -39.82 17.09 2.32
CA ALA A 368 -40.14 18.41 1.78
C ALA A 368 -38.89 19.27 1.55
N VAL A 369 -37.95 19.28 2.50
CA VAL A 369 -36.67 20.00 2.36
C VAL A 369 -35.83 19.41 1.22
N ALA A 370 -35.74 18.09 1.10
CA ALA A 370 -35.02 17.44 0.02
C ALA A 370 -35.59 17.79 -1.37
N VAL A 371 -36.93 17.82 -1.51
CA VAL A 371 -37.59 18.23 -2.75
C VAL A 371 -37.29 19.68 -3.09
N VAL A 372 -37.32 20.60 -2.11
CA VAL A 372 -36.98 22.01 -2.33
C VAL A 372 -35.52 22.17 -2.78
N VAL A 373 -34.59 21.44 -2.19
CA VAL A 373 -33.16 21.47 -2.57
C VAL A 373 -32.96 20.96 -4.00
N VAL A 374 -33.63 19.87 -4.38
CA VAL A 374 -33.57 19.31 -5.75
C VAL A 374 -34.15 20.29 -6.77
N LEU A 375 -35.28 20.93 -6.46
CA LEU A 375 -35.90 21.93 -7.33
C LEU A 375 -35.03 23.19 -7.45
N LEU A 376 -34.42 23.64 -6.35
CA LEU A 376 -33.50 24.78 -6.33
C LEU A 376 -32.23 24.48 -7.15
N TYR A 377 -31.68 23.27 -7.02
CA TYR A 377 -30.55 22.81 -7.81
C TYR A 377 -30.90 22.72 -9.30
N ALA A 378 -32.05 22.15 -9.65
CA ALA A 378 -32.53 22.09 -11.04
C ALA A 378 -32.74 23.49 -11.64
N TRP A 379 -33.28 24.43 -10.84
CA TRP A 379 -33.44 25.83 -11.23
C TRP A 379 -32.10 26.54 -11.43
N LEU A 380 -31.15 26.40 -10.48
CA LEU A 380 -29.80 26.95 -10.59
C LEU A 380 -29.04 26.36 -11.79
N ARG A 381 -29.21 25.06 -12.07
CA ARG A 381 -28.59 24.37 -13.21
C ARG A 381 -29.17 24.85 -14.54
N ARG A 382 -30.49 25.04 -14.64
CA ARG A 382 -31.14 25.66 -15.80
C ARG A 382 -30.70 27.11 -16.00
N ARG A 383 -30.53 27.88 -14.92
CA ARG A 383 -30.07 29.27 -14.95
C ARG A 383 -28.59 29.43 -15.28
N ARG A 384 -27.75 28.43 -14.99
CA ARG A 384 -26.33 28.38 -15.39
C ARG A 384 -26.14 27.89 -16.84
N TRP A 385 -27.12 27.20 -17.43
CA TRP A 385 -27.08 26.77 -18.83
C TRP A 385 -27.42 27.87 -19.84
N SER A 386 -28.12 28.94 -19.42
CA SER A 386 -28.39 30.11 -20.26
C SER A 386 -27.22 31.11 -20.36
N ARG A 387 -26.04 30.76 -19.79
CA ARG A 387 -24.78 31.51 -19.94
C ARG A 387 -23.66 30.67 -20.56
N ARG A 388 -23.97 29.79 -21.51
CA ARG A 388 -22.93 29.28 -22.41
C ARG A 388 -22.61 30.34 -23.46
N LEU A 389 -21.31 30.60 -23.58
CA LEU A 389 -20.67 31.48 -24.55
C LEU A 389 -21.36 31.35 -25.91
N ARG A 390 -21.79 32.47 -26.49
CA ARG A 390 -22.16 32.50 -27.91
C ARG A 390 -20.93 31.98 -28.67
N PRO A 391 -21.05 30.95 -29.53
CA PRO A 391 -19.94 30.49 -30.35
C PRO A 391 -19.38 31.69 -31.11
N GLN A 392 -18.05 31.79 -31.19
CA GLN A 392 -17.44 32.88 -31.96
C GLN A 392 -17.87 32.74 -33.43
N PRO A 393 -18.05 33.85 -34.16
CA PRO A 393 -18.45 33.80 -35.57
C PRO A 393 -17.53 32.83 -36.34
N GLY A 394 -18.10 31.95 -37.16
CA GLY A 394 -17.36 31.01 -38.01
C GLY A 394 -16.88 29.69 -37.37
N GLU A 395 -16.86 29.55 -36.04
CA GLU A 395 -16.44 28.31 -35.34
C GLU A 395 -17.23 27.08 -35.82
N SER A 396 -18.57 27.15 -35.76
CA SER A 396 -19.43 26.02 -36.14
C SER A 396 -19.43 25.73 -37.64
N GLU A 397 -19.08 26.70 -38.48
CA GLU A 397 -19.00 26.55 -39.93
C GLU A 397 -17.69 25.89 -40.33
N LEU A 398 -16.58 26.30 -39.70
CA LEU A 398 -15.25 25.73 -39.93
C LEU A 398 -15.20 24.28 -39.49
N LEU A 399 -15.73 23.94 -38.31
CA LEU A 399 -15.77 22.55 -37.82
C LEU A 399 -16.62 21.67 -38.74
N ARG A 400 -17.74 22.18 -39.27
CA ARG A 400 -18.55 21.46 -40.27
C ARG A 400 -17.85 21.29 -41.61
N LEU A 401 -17.06 22.28 -42.05
CA LEU A 401 -16.21 22.15 -43.24
C LEU A 401 -15.13 21.09 -43.02
N TYR A 402 -14.44 21.13 -41.88
CA TYR A 402 -13.40 20.18 -41.50
C TYR A 402 -13.92 18.75 -41.41
N GLU A 403 -15.09 18.53 -40.79
CA GLU A 403 -15.74 17.22 -40.77
C GLU A 403 -16.13 16.73 -42.16
N ARG A 404 -16.63 17.61 -43.04
CA ARG A 404 -16.97 17.25 -44.42
C ARG A 404 -15.73 16.79 -45.19
N LEU A 405 -14.61 17.49 -45.02
CA LEU A 405 -13.33 17.10 -45.62
C LEU A 405 -12.83 15.76 -45.11
N GLN A 406 -12.85 15.52 -43.80
CA GLN A 406 -12.51 14.22 -43.22
C GLN A 406 -13.37 13.09 -43.78
N ARG A 407 -14.69 13.31 -43.91
CA ARG A 407 -15.59 12.32 -44.53
C ARG A 407 -15.24 12.06 -45.99
N ARG A 408 -14.92 13.10 -46.77
CA ARG A 408 -14.52 12.96 -48.19
C ARG A 408 -13.20 12.18 -48.33
N MET A 409 -12.28 12.32 -47.38
CA MET A 409 -11.00 11.61 -47.36
C MET A 409 -11.07 10.20 -46.73
N ALA A 410 -12.27 9.73 -46.36
CA ALA A 410 -12.50 8.41 -45.77
C ALA A 410 -11.68 8.09 -44.49
N ARG A 411 -11.07 9.10 -43.85
CA ARG A 411 -10.40 9.01 -42.56
C ARG A 411 -10.95 10.11 -41.67
N ARG A 412 -11.28 9.77 -40.42
CA ARG A 412 -11.61 10.76 -39.39
C ARG A 412 -10.41 10.89 -38.46
N ARG A 413 -10.21 12.09 -37.93
CA ARG A 413 -9.20 12.32 -36.89
C ARG A 413 -9.58 11.53 -35.63
N ALA A 414 -8.65 10.76 -35.09
CA ALA A 414 -8.88 10.00 -33.86
C ALA A 414 -8.98 10.97 -32.64
N PRO A 415 -9.70 10.61 -31.56
CA PRO A 415 -9.83 11.46 -30.38
C PRO A 415 -8.50 11.99 -29.77
N PRO A 416 -7.40 11.21 -29.72
CA PRO A 416 -6.12 11.71 -29.20
C PRO A 416 -5.22 12.41 -30.24
N GLU A 417 -5.59 12.41 -31.52
CA GLU A 417 -4.77 12.95 -32.61
C GLU A 417 -5.00 14.47 -32.76
N THR A 418 -3.93 15.26 -32.74
CA THR A 418 -4.01 16.71 -32.95
C THR A 418 -4.34 17.05 -34.41
N PRO A 419 -4.90 18.24 -34.72
CA PRO A 419 -5.16 18.63 -36.11
C PRO A 419 -3.90 18.54 -36.98
N LEU A 420 -2.75 19.00 -36.49
CA LEU A 420 -1.48 19.00 -37.23
C LEU A 420 -0.94 17.59 -37.47
N GLU A 421 -1.01 16.69 -36.48
CA GLU A 421 -0.67 15.27 -36.68
C GLU A 421 -1.56 14.61 -37.74
N TYR A 422 -2.85 14.93 -37.72
CA TYR A 422 -3.81 14.44 -38.72
C TYR A 422 -3.47 14.93 -40.13
N GLN A 423 -3.09 16.21 -40.28
CA GLN A 423 -2.63 16.77 -41.55
C GLN A 423 -1.33 16.11 -42.02
N HIS A 424 -0.34 15.93 -41.15
CA HIS A 424 0.91 15.24 -41.53
C HIS A 424 0.66 13.81 -42.00
N ALA A 425 -0.36 13.14 -41.44
CA ALA A 425 -0.73 11.78 -41.84
C ALA A 425 -1.60 11.72 -43.10
N MET A 426 -2.12 12.85 -43.58
CA MET A 426 -2.97 12.99 -44.78
C MET A 426 -2.35 14.04 -45.72
N VAL A 427 -1.46 13.60 -46.61
CA VAL A 427 -0.76 14.49 -47.57
C VAL A 427 -1.74 15.02 -48.63
N SER A 428 -2.43 16.11 -48.30
CA SER A 428 -3.36 16.81 -49.18
C SER A 428 -3.21 18.32 -48.99
N GLU A 429 -2.88 19.04 -50.07
CA GLU A 429 -2.77 20.51 -50.06
C GLU A 429 -4.06 21.19 -49.60
N VAL A 430 -5.21 20.56 -49.90
CA VAL A 430 -6.55 21.04 -49.58
C VAL A 430 -6.83 21.01 -48.06
N LEU A 431 -6.10 20.18 -47.30
CA LEU A 431 -6.31 19.98 -45.87
C LEU A 431 -5.50 20.97 -45.01
N VAL A 432 -4.44 21.56 -45.57
CA VAL A 432 -3.49 22.43 -44.84
C VAL A 432 -4.19 23.64 -44.25
N ASP A 433 -4.86 24.43 -45.09
CA ASP A 433 -5.47 25.71 -44.70
C ASP A 433 -6.60 25.52 -43.66
N VAL A 434 -7.44 24.50 -43.84
CA VAL A 434 -8.56 24.21 -42.91
C VAL A 434 -8.04 23.64 -41.59
N THR A 435 -7.03 22.78 -41.62
CA THR A 435 -6.45 22.22 -40.40
C THR A 435 -5.75 23.30 -39.59
N GLN A 436 -5.01 24.20 -40.23
CA GLN A 436 -4.37 25.32 -39.56
C GLN A 436 -5.40 26.25 -38.90
N ALA A 437 -6.48 26.59 -39.60
CA ALA A 437 -7.57 27.39 -39.04
C ALA A 437 -8.25 26.71 -37.84
N VAL A 438 -8.45 25.39 -37.89
CA VAL A 438 -8.99 24.61 -36.76
C VAL A 438 -8.00 24.56 -35.59
N ASN A 439 -6.70 24.42 -35.88
CA ASN A 439 -5.66 24.41 -34.87
C ASN A 439 -5.56 25.76 -34.13
N GLU A 440 -5.63 26.88 -34.85
CA GLU A 440 -5.65 28.22 -34.27
C GLU A 440 -6.94 28.49 -33.45
N GLY A 441 -8.09 28.03 -33.93
CA GLY A 441 -9.35 28.12 -33.20
C GLY A 441 -9.33 27.33 -31.88
N VAL A 442 -8.83 26.09 -31.92
CA VAL A 442 -8.81 25.18 -30.75
C VAL A 442 -7.74 25.55 -29.73
N TYR A 443 -6.52 25.88 -30.16
CA TYR A 443 -5.39 26.10 -29.24
C TYR A 443 -5.10 27.57 -28.93
N ALA A 444 -5.45 28.49 -29.82
CA ALA A 444 -5.21 29.93 -29.64
C ALA A 444 -6.49 30.75 -29.48
N GLY A 445 -7.67 30.12 -29.55
CA GLY A 445 -8.98 30.78 -29.39
C GLY A 445 -9.33 31.78 -30.49
N ARG A 446 -8.61 31.74 -31.63
CA ARG A 446 -8.80 32.64 -32.78
C ARG A 446 -9.58 31.91 -33.87
N TRP A 447 -10.89 32.14 -33.93
CA TRP A 447 -11.75 31.58 -34.96
C TRP A 447 -11.86 32.53 -36.16
N PRO A 448 -11.81 32.02 -37.40
CA PRO A 448 -12.04 32.84 -38.59
C PRO A 448 -13.49 33.28 -38.67
N ASP A 449 -13.76 34.42 -39.30
CA ASP A 449 -15.13 34.86 -39.52
C ASP A 449 -15.86 33.98 -40.57
N THR A 450 -17.18 34.14 -40.66
CA THR A 450 -18.01 33.35 -41.59
C THR A 450 -17.68 33.58 -43.06
N LYS A 451 -17.06 34.71 -43.43
CA LYS A 451 -16.66 35.00 -44.81
C LYS A 451 -15.39 34.22 -45.15
N GLN A 452 -14.39 34.26 -44.27
CA GLN A 452 -13.14 33.49 -44.38
C GLN A 452 -13.41 31.98 -44.48
N VAL A 453 -14.38 31.46 -43.73
CA VAL A 453 -14.78 30.04 -43.82
C VAL A 453 -15.43 29.71 -45.18
N ARG A 454 -16.18 30.63 -45.79
CA ARG A 454 -16.74 30.46 -47.13
C ARG A 454 -15.66 30.50 -48.21
N ASP A 455 -14.72 31.44 -48.11
CA ASP A 455 -13.59 31.53 -49.04
C ASP A 455 -12.75 30.24 -48.99
N LEU A 456 -12.52 29.70 -47.78
CA LEU A 456 -11.90 28.38 -47.60
C LEU A 456 -12.71 27.26 -48.23
N ALA A 457 -14.04 27.26 -48.06
CA ALA A 457 -14.90 26.24 -48.66
C ALA A 457 -14.91 26.30 -50.20
N GLU A 458 -14.90 27.49 -50.80
CA GLU A 458 -14.88 27.70 -52.26
C GLU A 458 -13.55 27.29 -52.90
N ARG A 459 -12.43 27.42 -52.19
CA ARG A 459 -11.11 26.93 -52.67
C ARG A 459 -11.01 25.40 -52.66
N ILE A 460 -11.93 24.72 -51.96
CA ILE A 460 -11.91 23.28 -51.68
C ILE A 460 -12.99 22.52 -52.47
N SER A 461 -14.03 23.23 -52.92
CA SER A 461 -15.03 22.74 -53.88
C SER A 461 -14.45 22.67 -55.28
#